data_AF-A0A0Q5N7B0-F1
#
_entry.id   AF-A0A0Q5N7B0-F1
#
_cell.length_a   1.000
_cell.length_b   1.000
_cell.length_c   1.000
_cell.angle_alpha   90.00
_cell.angle_beta   90.00
_cell.angle_gamma   90.00
#
_symmetry.space_group_name_H-M   'P 1'
#
loop_
_entity.id
_entity.type
_entity.pdbx_description
1 polymer ?
#
loop_
_entity_poly.entity_id
_entity_poly.type
_entity_poly.pdbx_seq_one_letter_code
_entity_poly.pdbx_strand_id
1 'polypeptide(L)'
;MAIEIVKATFGKAKPKATIHLTGKLGFNMEANNLMGLKAEEEFLFAKDTDDKNVFYLISGNGQEGAGKVAKAGDYYYLNLGDVFDTVGLDYVKEIISFDIKKDTHDGNVMYILGKRKSTIRSKKENKEEETN
;
A
#
# COMPACT_ATOMS: atom_id res chain seq x y z
N MET A 1 -16.86 8.45 -41.70
CA MET A 1 -16.60 7.57 -40.54
C MET A 1 -15.25 7.99 -39.97
N ALA A 2 -15.18 8.44 -38.71
CA ALA A 2 -13.95 8.91 -38.10
C ALA A 2 -13.47 7.86 -37.08
N ILE A 3 -12.21 7.45 -37.20
CA ILE A 3 -11.55 6.49 -36.30
C ILE A 3 -10.38 7.22 -35.65
N GLU A 4 -10.31 7.19 -34.33
CA GLU A 4 -9.18 7.70 -33.55
C GLU A 4 -8.32 6.53 -33.08
N ILE A 5 -7.00 6.62 -33.31
CA ILE A 5 -6.04 5.63 -32.82
C ILE A 5 -5.55 6.08 -31.45
N VAL A 6 -6.00 5.38 -30.40
CA VAL A 6 -5.49 5.57 -29.04
C VAL A 6 -4.15 4.83 -28.90
N LYS A 7 -3.08 5.57 -28.60
CA LYS A 7 -1.78 4.98 -28.27
C LYS A 7 -1.80 4.43 -26.84
N ALA A 8 -1.61 3.13 -26.70
CA ALA A 8 -1.41 2.50 -25.39
C ALA A 8 0.04 2.66 -24.92
N THR A 9 0.22 3.08 -23.68
CA THR A 9 1.51 3.03 -22.98
C THR A 9 1.64 1.69 -22.27
N PHE A 10 2.31 0.74 -22.93
CA PHE A 10 2.59 -0.57 -22.34
C PHE A 10 3.76 -0.46 -21.34
N GLY A 11 3.64 -1.12 -20.19
CA GLY A 11 4.76 -1.34 -19.26
C GLY A 11 4.85 -0.43 -18.03
N LYS A 12 3.99 0.59 -17.87
CA LYS A 12 3.96 1.38 -16.63
C LYS A 12 2.94 0.78 -15.65
N ALA A 13 3.41 0.12 -14.59
CA ALA A 13 2.50 -0.35 -13.56
C ALA A 13 1.89 0.84 -12.82
N LYS A 14 0.69 0.66 -12.23
CA LYS A 14 0.10 1.70 -11.40
C LYS A 14 0.82 1.78 -10.06
N PRO A 15 1.01 2.99 -9.49
CA PRO A 15 1.42 3.15 -8.09
C PRO A 15 0.53 2.33 -7.17
N LYS A 16 1.12 1.42 -6.39
CA LYS A 16 0.39 0.55 -5.47
C LYS A 16 1.15 0.32 -4.17
N ALA A 17 0.38 0.06 -3.12
CA ALA A 17 0.89 -0.54 -1.89
C ALA A 17 0.25 -1.90 -1.64
N THR A 18 0.96 -2.80 -0.97
CA THR A 18 0.48 -4.14 -0.60
C THR A 18 0.85 -4.42 0.84
N ILE A 19 -0.09 -4.94 1.62
CA ILE A 19 0.20 -5.39 2.99
C ILE A 19 0.85 -6.77 2.93
N HIS A 20 2.08 -6.86 3.44
CA HIS A 20 2.81 -8.11 3.57
C HIS A 20 2.35 -8.89 4.81
N LEU A 21 2.60 -10.20 4.84
CA LEU A 21 2.26 -11.07 5.99
C LEU A 21 2.87 -10.62 7.32
N THR A 22 3.89 -9.77 7.27
CA THR A 22 4.59 -9.24 8.45
C THR A 22 3.98 -7.91 8.94
N GLY A 23 2.81 -7.49 8.47
CA GLY A 23 2.21 -6.20 8.82
C GLY A 23 2.91 -4.98 8.19
N LYS A 24 3.76 -5.20 7.17
CA LYS A 24 4.44 -4.11 6.46
C LYS A 24 3.61 -3.66 5.26
N LEU A 25 3.47 -2.35 5.08
CA LEU A 25 2.94 -1.76 3.85
C LEU A 25 4.06 -1.57 2.84
N GLY A 26 4.20 -2.48 1.89
CA GLY A 26 5.23 -2.40 0.85
C GLY A 26 4.77 -1.57 -0.35
N PHE A 27 5.65 -0.72 -0.86
CA PHE A 27 5.39 0.12 -2.03
C PHE A 27 6.10 -0.42 -3.27
N ASN A 28 5.41 -0.45 -4.41
CA ASN A 28 6.10 -0.74 -5.68
C ASN A 28 6.91 0.48 -6.15
N MET A 29 7.73 0.26 -7.18
CA MET A 29 8.60 1.29 -7.74
C MET A 29 7.81 2.54 -8.19
N GLU A 30 6.63 2.36 -8.78
CA GLU A 30 5.81 3.49 -9.23
C GLU A 30 5.19 4.28 -8.07
N ALA A 31 4.90 3.64 -6.95
CA ALA A 31 4.52 4.34 -5.72
C ALA A 31 5.69 5.12 -5.13
N ASN A 32 6.89 4.52 -5.08
CA ASN A 32 8.09 5.22 -4.63
C ASN A 32 8.36 6.48 -5.48
N ASN A 33 8.23 6.37 -6.81
CA ASN A 33 8.41 7.49 -7.73
C ASN A 33 7.32 8.56 -7.59
N LEU A 34 6.06 8.16 -7.38
CA LEU A 34 4.94 9.09 -7.19
C LEU A 34 5.07 9.88 -5.87
N MET A 35 5.43 9.18 -4.80
CA MET A 35 5.46 9.72 -3.44
C MET A 35 6.80 10.39 -3.12
N GLY A 36 7.87 10.04 -3.84
CA GLY A 36 9.22 10.53 -3.56
C GLY A 36 9.79 10.02 -2.24
N LEU A 37 9.40 8.80 -1.81
CA LEU A 37 9.68 8.25 -0.49
C LEU A 37 11.17 8.28 -0.15
N LYS A 38 11.48 8.74 1.06
CA LYS A 38 12.83 8.72 1.63
C LYS A 38 12.84 7.99 2.96
N ALA A 39 14.00 7.47 3.33
CA ALA A 39 14.19 6.96 4.69
C ALA A 39 13.94 8.10 5.68
N GLU A 40 13.39 7.78 6.86
CA GLU A 40 13.08 8.72 7.96
C GLU A 40 11.83 9.59 7.75
N GLU A 41 11.18 9.56 6.58
CA GLU A 41 9.83 10.10 6.45
C GLU A 41 8.84 9.31 7.32
N GLU A 42 7.81 9.99 7.81
CA GLU A 42 6.80 9.42 8.68
C GLU A 42 5.42 9.65 8.11
N PHE A 43 4.54 8.66 8.21
CA PHE A 43 3.17 8.78 7.76
C PHE A 43 2.18 8.27 8.79
N LEU A 44 1.12 9.03 8.99
CA LEU A 44 -0.10 8.58 9.65
C LEU A 44 -0.97 7.83 8.66
N PHE A 45 -1.57 6.73 9.12
CA PHE A 45 -2.53 5.96 8.35
C PHE A 45 -3.93 6.28 8.85
N ALA A 46 -4.76 6.85 7.97
CA ALA A 46 -6.14 7.18 8.28
C ALA A 46 -7.10 6.35 7.44
N LYS A 47 -8.30 6.13 7.96
CA LYS A 47 -9.41 5.45 7.28
C LYS A 47 -10.49 6.48 6.99
N ASP A 48 -11.09 6.39 5.80
CA ASP A 48 -12.27 7.17 5.47
C ASP A 48 -13.49 6.74 6.31
N THR A 49 -14.25 7.69 6.82
CA THR A 49 -15.43 7.41 7.66
C THR A 49 -16.63 6.93 6.86
N ASP A 50 -16.71 7.31 5.58
CA ASP A 50 -17.86 7.06 4.71
C ASP A 50 -17.60 5.89 3.75
N ASP A 51 -16.35 5.72 3.28
CA ASP A 51 -15.95 4.60 2.42
C ASP A 51 -14.90 3.69 3.08
N LYS A 52 -15.34 2.50 3.53
CA LYS A 52 -14.47 1.49 4.13
C LYS A 52 -13.31 0.98 3.24
N ASN A 53 -13.32 1.28 1.95
CA ASN A 53 -12.27 0.90 1.00
C ASN A 53 -11.27 2.03 0.74
N VAL A 54 -11.46 3.21 1.33
CA VAL A 54 -10.56 4.35 1.15
C VAL A 54 -9.77 4.59 2.45
N PHE A 55 -8.47 4.75 2.26
CA PHE A 55 -7.52 5.04 3.33
C PHE A 55 -6.59 6.15 2.87
N TYR A 56 -5.83 6.72 3.79
CA TYR A 56 -4.95 7.84 3.53
C TYR A 56 -3.61 7.66 4.21
N LEU A 57 -2.54 8.10 3.54
CA LEU A 57 -1.24 8.37 4.16
C LEU A 57 -1.03 9.88 4.19
N ILE A 58 -0.82 10.41 5.39
CA ILE A 58 -0.66 11.83 5.68
C ILE A 58 0.69 12.01 6.37
N SER A 59 1.43 13.08 6.08
CA SER A 59 2.73 13.34 6.72
C SER A 59 2.60 13.33 8.25
N GLY A 60 3.39 12.50 8.92
CA GLY A 60 3.34 12.30 10.36
C GLY A 60 4.06 13.39 11.15
N ASN A 61 5.16 13.95 10.62
CA ASN A 61 5.91 15.06 11.24
C ASN A 61 6.18 14.88 12.76
N GLY A 62 6.54 13.67 13.22
CA GLY A 62 6.79 13.39 14.63
C GLY A 62 5.53 13.18 15.50
N GLN A 63 4.34 13.09 14.90
CA GLN A 63 3.12 12.77 15.63
C GLN A 63 3.11 11.33 16.13
N GLU A 64 2.51 11.13 17.30
CA GLU A 64 2.29 9.80 17.87
C GLU A 64 1.45 8.94 16.93
N GLY A 65 1.84 7.67 16.78
CA GLY A 65 1.18 6.73 15.86
C GLY A 65 1.61 6.84 14.40
N ALA A 66 2.54 7.74 14.05
CA ALA A 66 3.11 7.78 12.71
C ALA A 66 4.06 6.60 12.47
N GLY A 67 3.86 5.89 11.35
CA GLY A 67 4.76 4.85 10.90
C GLY A 67 5.97 5.45 10.20
N LYS A 68 7.18 4.98 10.55
CA LYS A 68 8.43 5.36 9.89
C LYS A 68 8.63 4.61 8.58
N VAL A 69 9.00 5.34 7.53
CA VAL A 69 9.44 4.78 6.25
C VAL A 69 10.80 4.12 6.46
N ALA A 70 10.83 2.83 6.16
CA ALA A 70 12.03 2.01 6.15
C ALA A 70 12.29 1.45 4.74
N LYS A 71 13.50 0.95 4.51
CA LYS A 71 13.96 0.45 3.21
C LYS A 71 14.51 -0.96 3.34
N ALA A 72 14.23 -1.81 2.34
CA ALA A 72 14.83 -3.13 2.16
C ALA A 72 15.21 -3.32 0.69
N GLY A 73 16.51 -3.39 0.40
CA GLY A 73 16.98 -3.29 -1.00
C GLY A 73 16.54 -1.96 -1.59
N ASP A 74 15.90 -1.96 -2.75
CA ASP A 74 15.38 -0.74 -3.41
C ASP A 74 13.92 -0.40 -3.07
N TYR A 75 13.31 -1.15 -2.15
CA TYR A 75 11.90 -1.02 -1.82
C TYR A 75 11.70 -0.32 -0.48
N TYR A 76 10.74 0.60 -0.44
CA TYR A 76 10.30 1.24 0.78
C TYR A 76 9.09 0.52 1.37
N TYR A 77 8.96 0.60 2.69
CA TYR A 77 7.79 0.12 3.40
C TYR A 77 7.52 0.91 4.69
N LEU A 78 6.29 0.84 5.17
CA LEU A 78 5.90 1.28 6.51
C LEU A 78 5.61 0.05 7.38
N ASN A 79 6.00 0.09 8.65
CA ASN A 79 5.57 -0.92 9.62
C ASN A 79 4.28 -0.46 10.31
N LEU A 80 3.14 -1.08 9.98
CA LEU A 80 1.81 -0.63 10.39
C LEU A 80 0.90 -1.81 10.81
N GLY A 81 1.49 -2.93 11.24
CA GLY A 81 0.75 -4.16 11.59
C GLY A 81 -0.40 -3.90 12.56
N ASP A 82 -0.09 -3.27 13.69
CA ASP A 82 -1.07 -2.95 14.73
C ASP A 82 -2.22 -2.05 14.22
N VAL A 83 -1.91 -1.13 13.29
CA VAL A 83 -2.91 -0.26 12.68
C VAL A 83 -3.85 -1.08 11.79
N PHE A 84 -3.31 -2.00 10.99
CA PHE A 84 -4.11 -2.87 10.13
C PHE A 84 -5.04 -3.77 10.92
N ASP A 85 -4.57 -4.30 12.04
CA ASP A 85 -5.39 -5.10 12.95
C ASP A 85 -6.52 -4.25 13.55
N THR A 86 -6.20 -3.02 13.97
CA THR A 86 -7.17 -2.07 14.52
C THR A 86 -8.26 -1.68 13.51
N VAL A 87 -7.90 -1.51 12.23
CA VAL A 87 -8.87 -1.13 11.18
C VAL A 87 -9.55 -2.33 10.52
N GLY A 88 -9.25 -3.56 10.96
CA GLY A 88 -9.89 -4.79 10.49
C GLY A 88 -9.42 -5.29 9.11
N LEU A 89 -8.16 -5.07 8.77
CA LEU A 89 -7.56 -5.55 7.52
C LEU A 89 -6.84 -6.89 7.77
N ASP A 90 -7.50 -8.02 7.51
CA ASP A 90 -6.93 -9.36 7.71
C ASP A 90 -5.94 -9.76 6.59
N TYR A 91 -4.73 -9.20 6.64
CA TYR A 91 -3.67 -9.45 5.65
C TYR A 91 -3.01 -10.85 5.77
N VAL A 92 -3.34 -11.59 6.84
CA VAL A 92 -2.93 -12.97 7.05
C VAL A 92 -3.77 -13.90 6.17
N LYS A 93 -5.08 -13.66 6.08
CA LYS A 93 -5.98 -14.46 5.23
C LYS A 93 -6.06 -13.92 3.79
N GLU A 94 -5.99 -12.62 3.62
CA GLU A 94 -6.20 -11.95 2.33
C GLU A 94 -4.93 -11.30 1.77
N ILE A 95 -4.86 -11.21 0.45
CA ILE A 95 -3.94 -10.31 -0.24
C ILE A 95 -4.63 -8.95 -0.34
N ILE A 96 -4.17 -8.00 0.48
CA ILE A 96 -4.72 -6.66 0.53
C ILE A 96 -3.75 -5.72 -0.20
N SER A 97 -4.24 -5.02 -1.21
CA SER A 97 -3.47 -4.05 -1.99
C SER A 97 -4.30 -2.81 -2.28
N PHE A 98 -3.62 -1.69 -2.45
CA PHE A 98 -4.21 -0.38 -2.69
C PHE A 98 -3.63 0.23 -3.95
N ASP A 99 -4.47 0.87 -4.76
CA ASP A 99 -4.01 1.86 -5.74
C ASP A 99 -3.72 3.17 -5.01
N ILE A 100 -2.59 3.80 -5.34
CA ILE A 100 -2.20 5.07 -4.72
C ILE A 100 -2.43 6.22 -5.70
N LYS A 101 -3.03 7.29 -5.19
CA LYS A 101 -3.12 8.59 -5.85
C LYS A 101 -2.57 9.67 -4.92
N LYS A 102 -1.93 10.68 -5.50
CA LYS A 102 -1.54 11.89 -4.77
C LYS A 102 -2.69 12.89 -4.85
N ASP A 103 -3.00 13.51 -3.73
CA ASP A 103 -3.95 14.61 -3.65
C ASP A 103 -3.38 15.74 -2.77
N THR A 104 -4.03 16.90 -2.79
CA THR A 104 -3.67 18.05 -1.96
C THR A 104 -4.91 18.63 -1.34
N HIS A 105 -4.95 18.65 -0.02
CA HIS A 105 -6.06 19.23 0.76
C HIS A 105 -5.49 20.33 1.65
N ASP A 106 -6.07 21.53 1.58
CA ASP A 106 -5.61 22.71 2.34
C ASP A 106 -4.10 22.97 2.24
N GLY A 107 -3.51 22.73 1.06
CA GLY A 107 -2.08 22.91 0.80
C GLY A 107 -1.19 21.77 1.35
N ASN A 108 -1.76 20.80 2.05
CA ASN A 108 -1.04 19.63 2.55
C ASN A 108 -1.17 18.47 1.56
N VAL A 109 -0.03 17.87 1.22
CA VAL A 109 0.01 16.67 0.38
C VAL A 109 -0.49 15.48 1.19
N MET A 110 -1.43 14.73 0.60
CA MET A 110 -1.87 13.44 1.11
C MET A 110 -1.85 12.40 0.00
N TYR A 111 -1.78 11.13 0.38
CA TYR A 111 -1.86 10.02 -0.56
C TYR A 111 -3.11 9.21 -0.26
N ILE A 112 -3.98 9.07 -1.26
CA ILE A 112 -5.22 8.30 -1.19
C ILE A 112 -4.92 6.86 -1.60
N LEU A 113 -5.31 5.92 -0.73
CA LEU A 113 -5.15 4.49 -0.89
C LEU A 113 -6.52 3.86 -1.14
N GLY A 114 -6.83 3.59 -2.40
CA GLY A 114 -8.05 2.88 -2.78
C GLY A 114 -7.85 1.37 -2.73
N LYS A 115 -8.51 0.67 -1.80
CA LYS A 115 -8.42 -0.77 -1.62
C LYS A 115 -8.93 -1.49 -2.87
N ARG A 116 -8.10 -2.37 -3.42
CA ARG A 116 -8.50 -3.29 -4.50
C ARG A 116 -9.32 -4.44 -3.94
N LYS A 117 -10.10 -5.11 -4.79
CA LYS A 117 -10.78 -6.35 -4.42
C LYS A 117 -9.76 -7.36 -3.89
N SER A 118 -9.88 -7.71 -2.61
CA SER A 118 -9.01 -8.70 -1.97
C SER A 118 -9.17 -10.07 -2.61
N THR A 119 -8.10 -10.86 -2.59
CA THR A 119 -8.13 -12.29 -2.92
C THR A 119 -7.69 -13.11 -1.71
N ILE A 120 -8.35 -14.25 -1.48
CA ILE A 120 -7.96 -15.19 -0.43
C ILE A 120 -6.60 -15.78 -0.79
N ARG A 121 -5.70 -15.86 0.19
CA ARG A 121 -4.42 -16.56 0.00
C ARG A 121 -4.70 -18.06 -0.11
N SER A 122 -4.26 -18.67 -1.21
CA SER A 122 -4.24 -20.13 -1.32
C SER A 122 -3.28 -20.70 -0.27
N LYS A 123 -3.71 -21.67 0.54
CA LYS A 123 -2.80 -22.45 1.39
C LYS A 123 -1.76 -23.10 0.49
N LYS A 124 -0.47 -22.78 0.68
CA LYS A 124 0.59 -23.71 0.27
C LYS A 124 0.50 -24.89 1.23
N GLU A 125 0.04 -26.03 0.74
CA GLU A 125 0.30 -27.31 1.41
C GLU A 125 1.82 -27.50 1.41
N ASN A 126 2.46 -27.32 2.56
CA ASN A 126 3.81 -27.82 2.76
C ASN A 126 3.69 -29.36 2.79
N LYS A 127 3.99 -30.01 1.67
CA LYS A 127 4.49 -31.38 1.70
C LYS A 127 5.93 -31.30 2.18
N GLU A 128 6.11 -31.29 3.49
CA GLU A 128 7.39 -31.74 4.06
C GLU A 128 7.37 -33.26 4.01
N GLU A 129 8.29 -33.78 3.20
CA GLU A 129 8.56 -35.18 2.98
C GLU A 129 8.94 -35.83 4.31
N GLU A 130 8.09 -36.74 4.80
CA GLU A 130 8.54 -37.84 5.66
C GLU A 130 9.63 -38.59 4.90
N THR A 131 10.89 -38.36 5.28
CA THR A 131 11.97 -39.28 4.95
C THR A 131 12.52 -39.83 6.26
N ASN A 132 12.18 -41.10 6.46
CA ASN A 132 12.66 -42.09 7.44
C ASN A 132 13.94 -41.78 8.21
#